data_AF-A0A357Y2I2-F1
#
_entry.id   AF-A0A357Y2I2-F1
#
_cell.length_a   1.000
_cell.length_b   1.000
_cell.length_c   1.000
_cell.angle_alpha   90.00
_cell.angle_beta   90.00
_cell.angle_gamma   90.00
#
_symmetry.space_group_name_H-M   'P 1'
#
loop_
_entity.id
_entity.type
_entity.pdbx_description
1 polymer ?
#
loop_
_entity_poly.entity_id
_entity_poly.type
_entity_poly.pdbx_seq_one_letter_code
_entity_poly.pdbx_strand_id
1 'polypeptide(L)'
;WKRVLDLNDRALRHVIVGLGGKAHGTPRETGFDITVASEMMAILCLADGLEDMKKRLGEIIVAYTRDGRAVRADELGVTGALTLLFKDAIKPNLVQTLEGTPAFIHGGPFANIAHGCNSIMATKFALKLADYVVTEAGFGADLGAEKFLDIK
;
A
#
# COMPACT_ATOMS: atom_id res chain seq x y z
N TRP A 1 9.19 9.97 -5.48
CA TRP A 1 8.29 8.80 -5.55
C TRP A 1 8.70 7.84 -6.65
N LYS A 2 8.88 6.55 -6.36
CA LYS A 2 9.20 5.52 -7.37
C LYS A 2 7.92 5.02 -8.08
N ARG A 3 8.09 4.32 -9.20
CA ARG A 3 7.00 3.60 -9.87
C ARG A 3 6.88 2.20 -9.29
N VAL A 4 5.82 1.47 -9.63
CA VAL A 4 5.64 0.09 -9.19
C VAL A 4 5.19 -0.82 -10.32
N LEU A 5 5.53 -2.09 -10.22
CA LEU A 5 5.10 -3.16 -11.12
C LEU A 5 5.08 -4.48 -10.35
N ASP A 6 4.02 -5.29 -10.50
CA ASP A 6 3.92 -6.57 -9.81
C ASP A 6 4.58 -7.70 -10.62
N LEU A 7 5.88 -7.54 -10.87
CA LEU A 7 6.72 -8.51 -11.56
C LEU A 7 8.12 -8.50 -10.95
N ASN A 8 8.76 -9.67 -10.92
CA ASN A 8 10.15 -9.80 -10.49
C ASN A 8 11.12 -9.31 -11.58
N ASP A 9 11.09 -8.02 -11.90
CA ASP A 9 11.91 -7.41 -12.94
C ASP A 9 13.07 -6.59 -12.35
N ARG A 10 14.27 -7.21 -12.34
CA ARG A 10 15.48 -6.54 -11.84
C ARG A 10 15.95 -5.39 -12.72
N ALA A 11 15.59 -5.36 -14.01
CA ALA A 11 16.09 -4.37 -14.96
C ALA A 11 15.51 -2.98 -14.69
N LEU A 12 14.34 -2.91 -14.04
CA LEU A 12 13.66 -1.66 -13.72
C LEU A 12 14.08 -1.03 -12.38
N ARG A 13 15.03 -1.63 -11.64
CA ARG A 13 15.51 -1.10 -10.35
C ARG A 13 16.10 0.30 -10.47
N HIS A 14 16.83 0.57 -11.56
CA HIS A 14 17.47 1.85 -11.84
C HIS A 14 17.30 2.19 -13.31
N VAL A 15 16.55 3.25 -13.61
CA VAL A 15 16.28 3.70 -14.97
C VAL A 15 16.31 5.23 -15.06
N ILE A 16 16.63 5.74 -16.25
CA ILE A 16 16.46 7.15 -16.59
C ILE A 16 15.20 7.27 -17.44
N VAL A 17 14.29 8.16 -17.04
CA VAL A 17 13.03 8.43 -17.75
C VAL A 17 12.99 9.87 -18.26
N GLY A 18 12.06 10.19 -19.17
CA GLY A 18 11.92 11.53 -19.73
C GLY A 18 12.98 11.87 -20.79
N LEU A 19 13.56 10.85 -21.42
CA LEU A 19 14.47 10.99 -22.56
C LEU A 19 13.67 11.25 -23.86
N GLY A 20 14.36 11.67 -24.93
CA GLY A 20 13.76 11.89 -26.25
C GLY A 20 13.59 13.36 -26.66
N GLY A 21 14.02 14.31 -25.83
CA GLY A 21 13.92 15.75 -26.12
C GLY A 21 12.74 16.42 -25.41
N LYS A 22 12.56 17.74 -25.65
CA LYS A 22 11.67 18.58 -24.83
C LYS A 22 10.20 18.12 -24.79
N ALA A 23 9.70 17.54 -25.88
CA ALA A 23 8.32 17.04 -25.95
C ALA A 23 8.06 15.81 -25.05
N HIS A 24 9.12 15.14 -24.58
CA HIS A 24 9.03 13.87 -23.83
C HIS A 24 9.34 14.03 -22.33
N GLY A 25 9.38 15.28 -21.84
CA GLY A 25 9.50 15.61 -20.43
C GLY A 25 10.90 16.04 -20.01
N THR A 26 11.20 15.87 -18.72
CA THR A 26 12.48 16.24 -18.10
C THR A 26 13.23 14.98 -17.70
N PRO A 27 14.46 14.76 -18.21
CA PRO A 27 15.29 13.62 -17.83
C PRO A 27 15.49 13.56 -16.31
N ARG A 28 15.26 12.38 -15.72
CA ARG A 28 15.54 12.11 -14.30
C ARG A 28 15.79 10.64 -14.05
N GLU A 29 16.57 10.37 -13.01
CA GLU A 29 16.72 9.02 -12.45
C GLU A 29 15.48 8.61 -11.66
N THR A 30 15.16 7.31 -11.70
CA THR A 30 14.05 6.70 -10.98
C THR A 30 14.24 5.19 -10.93
N GLY A 31 13.32 4.49 -10.27
CA GLY A 31 13.22 3.04 -10.34
C GLY A 31 11.78 2.57 -10.19
N PHE A 32 11.62 1.25 -10.26
CA PHE A 32 10.41 0.53 -9.92
C PHE A 32 10.65 -0.34 -8.69
N ASP A 33 9.66 -0.37 -7.80
CA ASP A 33 9.57 -1.37 -6.75
C ASP A 33 8.45 -2.37 -7.10
N ILE A 34 8.45 -3.54 -6.45
CA ILE A 34 7.31 -4.47 -6.57
C ILE A 34 6.07 -3.86 -5.92
N THR A 35 4.87 -4.08 -6.46
CA THR A 35 3.63 -3.38 -6.04
C THR A 35 3.34 -3.47 -4.54
N VAL A 36 3.62 -4.61 -3.91
CA VAL A 36 3.43 -4.81 -2.46
C VAL A 36 4.37 -3.98 -1.57
N ALA A 37 5.43 -3.41 -2.14
CA ALA A 37 6.33 -2.48 -1.46
C ALA A 37 5.84 -1.02 -1.49
N SER A 38 4.78 -0.72 -2.24
CA SER A 38 4.19 0.62 -2.31
C SER A 38 3.64 1.06 -0.95
N GLU A 39 3.85 2.32 -0.56
CA GLU A 39 3.17 2.91 0.60
C GLU A 39 1.64 2.86 0.43
N MET A 40 1.14 2.89 -0.81
CA MET A 40 -0.29 2.74 -1.08
C MET A 40 -0.82 1.36 -0.63
N MET A 41 0.01 0.31 -0.69
CA MET A 41 -0.34 -1.00 -0.13
C MET A 41 -0.41 -0.94 1.40
N ALA A 42 0.54 -0.28 2.06
CA ALA A 42 0.50 -0.07 3.50
C ALA A 42 -0.74 0.74 3.93
N ILE A 43 -1.09 1.79 3.17
CA ILE A 43 -2.30 2.60 3.39
C ILE A 43 -3.57 1.76 3.20
N LEU A 44 -3.66 0.96 2.13
CA LEU A 44 -4.79 0.04 1.94
C LEU A 44 -4.97 -0.91 3.14
N CYS A 45 -3.87 -1.33 3.76
CA CYS A 45 -3.91 -2.24 4.90
C CYS A 45 -4.23 -1.53 6.23
N LEU A 46 -3.93 -0.24 6.37
CA LEU A 46 -4.17 0.53 7.60
C LEU A 46 -5.41 1.44 7.56
N ALA A 47 -6.04 1.61 6.40
CA ALA A 47 -7.20 2.48 6.26
C ALA A 47 -8.47 1.88 6.89
N ASP A 48 -9.20 2.69 7.65
CA ASP A 48 -10.53 2.36 8.20
C ASP A 48 -11.65 2.90 7.30
N GLY A 49 -11.69 2.41 6.06
CA GLY A 49 -12.65 2.84 5.06
C GLY A 49 -12.15 3.95 4.14
N LEU A 50 -13.01 4.36 3.20
CA LEU A 50 -12.59 5.12 2.01
C LEU A 50 -12.17 6.56 2.33
N GLU A 51 -12.80 7.19 3.32
CA GLU A 51 -12.45 8.55 3.75
C GLU A 51 -11.09 8.59 4.48
N ASP A 52 -10.82 7.61 5.36
CA ASP A 52 -9.49 7.48 6.00
C ASP A 52 -8.42 7.17 4.96
N MET A 53 -8.73 6.30 3.99
CA MET A 53 -7.84 6.01 2.87
C MET A 53 -7.52 7.28 2.07
N LYS A 54 -8.52 8.09 1.73
CA LYS A 54 -8.35 9.36 1.00
C LYS A 54 -7.44 10.31 1.76
N LYS A 55 -7.66 10.47 3.06
CA LYS A 55 -6.83 11.32 3.92
C LYS A 55 -5.37 10.86 3.90
N ARG A 56 -5.11 9.57 4.15
CA ARG A 56 -3.76 8.99 4.17
C ARG A 56 -3.06 9.10 2.81
N LEU A 57 -3.76 8.85 1.71
CA LEU A 57 -3.23 9.03 0.36
C LEU A 57 -2.80 10.47 0.11
N GLY A 58 -3.57 11.45 0.59
CA GLY A 58 -3.25 12.88 0.47
C GLY A 58 -2.00 13.29 1.25
N GLU A 59 -1.71 12.61 2.37
CA GLU A 59 -0.57 12.91 3.24
C GLU A 59 0.78 12.39 2.71
N ILE A 60 0.80 11.48 1.73
CA ILE A 60 2.02 10.92 1.15
C ILE A 60 2.96 12.03 0.66
N ILE A 61 4.23 11.99 1.09
CA ILE A 61 5.27 12.89 0.57
C ILE A 61 5.84 12.30 -0.72
N VAL A 62 5.63 12.98 -1.85
CA VAL A 62 5.98 12.45 -3.18
C VAL A 62 7.27 13.05 -3.74
N ALA A 63 7.63 14.26 -3.31
CA ALA A 63 8.82 14.98 -3.77
C ALA A 63 9.25 16.06 -2.75
N TYR A 64 10.37 16.71 -3.05
CA TYR A 64 10.85 17.90 -2.35
C TYR A 64 11.08 19.01 -3.37
N THR A 65 10.76 20.25 -3.00
CA THR A 65 11.07 21.44 -3.79
C THR A 65 12.57 21.73 -3.77
N ARG A 66 13.03 22.69 -4.59
CA ARG A 66 14.46 23.07 -4.65
C ARG A 66 14.99 23.67 -3.35
N ASP A 67 14.11 24.32 -2.59
CA ASP A 67 14.35 24.85 -1.24
C ASP A 67 14.13 23.80 -0.13
N GLY A 68 13.84 22.54 -0.48
CA GLY A 68 13.77 21.43 0.46
C GLY A 68 12.42 21.22 1.16
N ARG A 69 11.37 21.96 0.79
CA ARG A 69 10.02 21.75 1.32
C ARG A 69 9.42 20.45 0.78
N ALA A 70 8.85 19.64 1.67
CA ALA A 70 8.12 18.43 1.28
C ALA A 70 6.88 18.80 0.44
N VAL A 71 6.63 18.03 -0.63
CA VAL A 71 5.44 18.13 -1.48
C VAL A 71 4.58 16.90 -1.24
N ARG A 72 3.35 17.12 -0.80
CA ARG A 72 2.36 16.07 -0.55
C ARG A 72 1.57 15.70 -1.81
N ALA A 73 1.01 14.49 -1.86
CA ALA A 73 0.18 14.05 -2.98
C ALA A 73 -1.05 14.93 -3.19
N ASP A 74 -1.62 15.47 -2.12
CA ASP A 74 -2.78 16.36 -2.21
C ASP A 74 -2.50 17.70 -2.91
N GLU A 75 -1.26 18.21 -2.79
CA GLU A 75 -0.82 19.41 -3.52
C GLU A 75 -0.81 19.21 -5.04
N LEU A 76 -0.82 17.97 -5.52
CA LEU A 76 -0.92 17.63 -6.94
C LEU A 76 -2.37 17.51 -7.43
N GLY A 77 -3.37 17.57 -6.54
CA GLY A 77 -4.78 17.44 -6.89
C GLY A 77 -5.21 16.03 -7.33
N VAL A 78 -4.40 15.01 -7.05
CA VAL A 78 -4.63 13.63 -7.54
C VAL A 78 -5.35 12.72 -6.54
N THR A 79 -5.50 13.16 -5.28
CA THR A 79 -5.99 12.32 -4.17
C THR A 79 -7.37 11.70 -4.46
N GLY A 80 -8.32 12.48 -4.99
CA GLY A 80 -9.65 11.97 -5.32
C GLY A 80 -9.65 10.88 -6.40
N ALA A 81 -8.80 11.04 -7.43
CA ALA A 81 -8.65 10.04 -8.49
C ALA A 81 -7.99 8.77 -7.98
N LEU A 82 -6.97 8.89 -7.11
CA LEU A 82 -6.34 7.75 -6.45
C LEU A 82 -7.35 6.99 -5.59
N THR A 83 -8.09 7.68 -4.72
CA THR A 83 -9.14 7.07 -3.90
C THR A 83 -10.18 6.36 -4.73
N LEU A 84 -10.58 6.92 -5.89
CA LEU A 84 -11.53 6.28 -6.78
C LEU A 84 -11.04 4.93 -7.30
N LEU A 85 -9.74 4.81 -7.64
CA LEU A 85 -9.15 3.53 -8.06
C LEU A 85 -9.18 2.47 -6.96
N PHE A 86 -9.19 2.88 -5.69
CA PHE A 86 -9.28 1.98 -4.54
C PHE A 86 -10.70 1.73 -4.02
N LYS A 87 -11.72 2.36 -4.61
CA LYS A 87 -13.12 2.30 -4.15
C LYS A 87 -13.62 0.86 -3.93
N ASP A 88 -13.32 -0.04 -4.86
CA ASP A 88 -13.70 -1.44 -4.75
C ASP A 88 -12.60 -2.28 -4.10
N ALA A 89 -11.33 -1.94 -4.35
CA ALA A 89 -10.18 -2.66 -3.81
C ALA A 89 -10.06 -2.57 -2.28
N ILE A 90 -10.74 -1.64 -1.61
CA ILE A 90 -10.77 -1.53 -0.14
C ILE A 90 -11.68 -2.57 0.53
N LYS A 91 -12.51 -3.28 -0.25
CA LYS A 91 -13.48 -4.26 0.26
C LYS A 91 -12.78 -5.62 0.46
N PRO A 92 -12.82 -6.22 1.67
CA PRO A 92 -12.27 -7.55 1.92
C PRO A 92 -12.84 -8.64 0.99
N ASN A 93 -11.97 -9.51 0.45
CA ASN A 93 -12.40 -10.62 -0.40
C ASN A 93 -12.71 -11.85 0.47
N LEU A 94 -13.95 -12.34 0.40
CA LEU A 94 -14.36 -13.56 1.08
C LEU A 94 -14.09 -14.78 0.21
N VAL A 95 -13.42 -15.76 0.79
CA VAL A 95 -13.20 -17.10 0.23
C VAL A 95 -13.47 -18.15 1.32
N GLN A 96 -13.15 -19.42 1.04
CA GLN A 96 -13.28 -20.50 2.02
C GLN A 96 -12.06 -21.44 2.00
N THR A 97 -11.79 -22.08 3.13
CA THR A 97 -10.83 -23.20 3.23
C THR A 97 -11.38 -24.46 2.57
N LEU A 98 -10.57 -25.53 2.49
CA LEU A 98 -11.01 -26.85 2.01
C LEU A 98 -12.22 -27.42 2.79
N GLU A 99 -12.35 -27.10 4.08
CA GLU A 99 -13.44 -27.56 4.95
C GLU A 99 -14.61 -26.56 5.03
N GLY A 100 -14.65 -25.56 4.16
CA GLY A 100 -15.74 -24.58 4.13
C GLY A 100 -15.68 -23.48 5.21
N THR A 101 -14.60 -23.40 6.00
CA THR A 101 -14.40 -22.28 6.94
C THR A 101 -14.24 -20.96 6.18
N PRO A 102 -15.00 -19.90 6.51
CA PRO A 102 -14.86 -18.59 5.87
C PRO A 102 -13.48 -17.97 6.11
N ALA A 103 -12.87 -17.38 5.08
CA ALA A 103 -11.58 -16.71 5.17
C ALA A 103 -11.56 -15.40 4.38
N PHE A 104 -11.01 -14.34 4.95
CA PHE A 104 -10.76 -13.10 4.22
C PHE A 104 -9.31 -13.06 3.70
N ILE A 105 -9.14 -12.74 2.42
CA ILE A 105 -7.83 -12.46 1.82
C ILE A 105 -7.82 -11.01 1.34
N HIS A 106 -7.07 -10.14 2.03
CA HIS A 106 -7.07 -8.72 1.71
C HIS A 106 -5.83 -7.98 2.23
N GLY A 107 -5.16 -7.26 1.32
CA GLY A 107 -3.90 -6.60 1.61
C GLY A 107 -2.69 -7.55 1.59
N GLY A 108 -1.50 -6.97 1.61
CA GLY A 108 -0.25 -7.71 1.61
C GLY A 108 0.96 -6.79 1.52
N PRO A 109 1.20 -5.93 2.52
CA PRO A 109 2.38 -5.07 2.54
C PRO A 109 3.60 -5.90 2.97
N PHE A 110 4.79 -5.44 2.60
CA PHE A 110 6.02 -6.02 3.13
C PHE A 110 6.11 -5.90 4.66
N ALA A 111 6.78 -6.86 5.30
CA ALA A 111 6.98 -6.89 6.75
C ALA A 111 8.30 -6.24 7.22
N ASN A 112 9.15 -5.77 6.29
CA ASN A 112 10.39 -5.05 6.61
C ASN A 112 10.19 -3.52 6.55
N ILE A 113 9.81 -2.98 5.39
CA ILE A 113 9.58 -1.54 5.15
C ILE A 113 8.16 -1.08 5.53
N ALA A 114 7.27 -2.03 5.86
CA ALA A 114 5.93 -1.79 6.36
C ALA A 114 5.60 -2.83 7.46
N HIS A 115 4.32 -2.96 7.81
CA HIS A 115 3.85 -3.71 8.99
C HIS A 115 3.51 -5.19 8.73
N GLY A 116 3.53 -5.66 7.48
CA GLY A 116 3.45 -7.10 7.20
C GLY A 116 2.15 -7.82 7.58
N CYS A 117 1.01 -7.13 7.68
CA CYS A 117 -0.27 -7.73 8.06
C CYS A 117 -1.32 -7.57 6.95
N ASN A 118 -2.37 -8.41 6.98
CA ASN A 118 -3.59 -8.16 6.20
C ASN A 118 -4.29 -6.87 6.67
N SER A 119 -5.27 -6.37 5.89
CA SER A 119 -5.91 -5.10 6.21
C SER A 119 -6.70 -5.08 7.53
N ILE A 120 -6.71 -3.91 8.17
CA ILE A 120 -7.56 -3.59 9.33
C ILE A 120 -9.04 -3.83 8.99
N MET A 121 -9.50 -3.44 7.80
CA MET A 121 -10.88 -3.68 7.35
C MET A 121 -11.27 -5.17 7.40
N ALA A 122 -10.41 -6.07 6.91
CA ALA A 122 -10.68 -7.49 6.92
C ALA A 122 -10.70 -8.06 8.35
N THR A 123 -9.74 -7.65 9.19
CA THR A 123 -9.70 -8.08 10.59
C THR A 123 -10.91 -7.56 11.38
N LYS A 124 -11.30 -6.29 11.19
CA LYS A 124 -12.50 -5.71 11.84
C LYS A 124 -13.79 -6.40 11.41
N PHE A 125 -13.95 -6.69 10.12
CA PHE A 125 -15.12 -7.44 9.65
C PHE A 125 -15.16 -8.86 10.22
N ALA A 126 -14.04 -9.57 10.24
CA ALA A 126 -13.98 -10.90 10.87
C ALA A 126 -14.39 -10.84 12.35
N LEU A 127 -13.89 -9.86 13.11
CA LEU A 127 -14.20 -9.68 14.54
C LEU A 127 -15.68 -9.35 14.82
N LYS A 128 -16.44 -8.93 13.81
CA LYS A 128 -17.88 -8.67 13.93
C LYS A 128 -18.75 -9.85 13.49
N LEU A 129 -18.17 -10.82 12.79
CA LEU A 129 -18.90 -11.90 12.12
C LEU A 129 -18.61 -13.29 12.71
N ALA A 130 -17.57 -13.43 13.53
CA ALA A 130 -17.16 -14.70 14.12
C ALA A 130 -16.80 -14.54 15.60
N ASP A 131 -16.96 -15.62 16.37
CA ASP A 131 -16.59 -15.67 17.79
C ASP A 131 -15.06 -15.66 17.98
N TYR A 132 -14.32 -16.23 17.02
CA TYR A 132 -12.86 -16.29 17.01
C TYR A 132 -12.34 -15.89 15.64
N VAL A 133 -11.27 -15.09 15.64
CA VAL A 133 -10.59 -14.64 14.43
C VAL A 133 -9.12 -15.00 14.55
N VAL A 134 -8.63 -15.78 13.59
CA VAL A 134 -7.20 -16.07 13.44
C VAL A 134 -6.65 -15.16 12.35
N THR A 135 -5.53 -14.50 12.64
CA THR A 135 -4.79 -13.64 11.73
C THR A 135 -3.29 -13.86 11.94
N GLU A 136 -2.48 -13.35 11.03
CA GLU A 136 -1.03 -13.55 11.03
C GLU A 136 -0.30 -12.26 10.62
N ALA A 137 1.00 -12.23 10.90
CA ALA A 137 1.92 -11.19 10.47
C ALA A 137 3.18 -11.83 9.89
N GLY A 138 3.78 -11.20 8.87
CA GLY A 138 4.95 -11.74 8.18
C GLY A 138 6.24 -11.69 9.00
N PHE A 139 7.19 -12.58 8.68
CA PHE A 139 8.45 -12.82 9.42
C PHE A 139 8.24 -13.39 10.84
N GLY A 140 9.25 -13.30 11.69
CA GLY A 140 9.20 -13.75 13.09
C GLY A 140 8.51 -12.73 14.00
N ALA A 141 8.34 -13.10 15.27
CA ALA A 141 7.68 -12.23 16.26
C ALA A 141 8.46 -10.94 16.56
N ASP A 142 9.77 -10.94 16.32
CA ASP A 142 10.68 -9.79 16.40
C ASP A 142 10.39 -8.69 15.37
N LEU A 143 9.65 -9.01 14.29
CA LEU A 143 9.24 -8.05 13.27
C LEU A 143 7.73 -8.02 13.08
N GLY A 144 7.13 -9.16 12.72
CA GLY A 144 5.71 -9.23 12.38
C GLY A 144 4.81 -8.99 13.59
N ALA A 145 5.05 -9.69 14.69
CA ALA A 145 4.20 -9.57 15.87
C ALA A 145 4.38 -8.23 16.57
N GLU A 146 5.61 -7.72 16.69
CA GLU A 146 5.88 -6.36 17.17
C GLU A 146 5.08 -5.32 16.38
N LYS A 147 5.20 -5.30 15.05
CA LYS A 147 4.45 -4.36 14.21
C LYS A 147 2.93 -4.58 14.23
N PHE A 148 2.48 -5.81 14.41
CA PHE A 148 1.06 -6.09 14.60
C PHE A 148 0.53 -5.45 15.89
N LEU A 149 1.30 -5.47 16.98
CA LEU A 149 0.88 -4.96 18.29
C LEU A 149 1.11 -3.45 18.44
N ASP A 150 2.18 -2.92 17.85
CA ASP A 150 2.64 -1.54 18.05
C ASP A 150 2.24 -0.59 16.90
N ILE A 151 1.75 -1.10 15.76
CA ILE A 151 1.33 -0.28 14.60
C ILE A 151 -0.12 -0.52 14.17
N LYS A 152 -0.56 -1.78 14.02
CA LYS A 152 -1.88 -2.13 13.45
C LYS A 152 -3.03 -1.93 14.43
#